data_AF-A0AAX3WB08-F1
#
_entry.id   AF-A0AAX3WB08-F1
#
_cell.length_a   1.000
_cell.length_b   1.000
_cell.length_c   1.000
_cell.angle_alpha   90.00
_cell.angle_beta   90.00
_cell.angle_gamma   90.00
#
_symmetry.space_group_name_H-M   'P 1'
#
loop_
_entity.id
_entity.type
_entity.pdbx_description
1 polymer ?
#
loop_
_entity_poly.entity_id
_entity_poly.type
_entity_poly.pdbx_seq_one_letter_code
_entity_poly.pdbx_strand_id
1 'polypeptide(L)' 'MKRGRRPSAEQVVLMLRQIEVQTAQGKSLALACKEADVSEQSYVMSAYAKKSATR' A
#
# COMPACT_ATOMS: atom_id res chain seq x y z
N MET A 1 -1.95 0.99 -13.18
CA MET A 1 -0.48 1.19 -13.36
C MET A 1 0.04 0.46 -14.59
N LYS A 2 1.04 1.00 -15.31
CA LYS A 2 1.68 0.28 -16.44
C LYS A 2 2.32 -1.01 -15.92
N ARG A 3 1.80 -2.17 -16.34
CA ARG A 3 2.33 -3.50 -15.98
C ARG A 3 3.83 -3.55 -16.29
N GLY A 4 4.65 -3.79 -15.27
CA GLY A 4 6.10 -4.04 -15.42
C GLY A 4 7.04 -3.03 -14.75
N ARG A 5 6.56 -1.88 -14.25
CA ARG A 5 7.40 -0.94 -13.49
C ARG A 5 7.13 -1.06 -11.99
N ARG A 6 8.17 -1.37 -11.21
CA ARG A 6 8.10 -1.30 -9.74
C ARG A 6 7.87 0.16 -9.36
N PRO A 7 6.89 0.47 -8.48
CA PRO A 7 6.70 1.82 -7.98
C PRO A 7 7.96 2.30 -7.24
N SER A 8 8.27 3.59 -7.32
CA SER A 8 9.36 4.17 -6.52
C SER A 8 9.02 4.09 -5.03
N ALA A 9 10.03 4.17 -4.16
CA ALA A 9 9.80 4.16 -2.71
C ALA A 9 8.83 5.28 -2.27
N GLU A 10 8.94 6.46 -2.86
CA GLU A 10 8.03 7.59 -2.61
C GLU A 10 6.59 7.27 -3.04
N GLN A 11 6.41 6.62 -4.19
CA GLN A 11 5.08 6.19 -4.63
C GLN A 11 4.48 5.16 -3.67
N VAL A 12 5.29 4.22 -3.18
CA VAL A 12 4.85 3.24 -2.19
C VAL A 12 4.44 3.92 -0.88
N VAL A 13 5.21 4.90 -0.40
CA VAL A 13 4.88 5.64 0.82
C VAL A 13 3.57 6.40 0.68
N LEU A 14 3.33 7.06 -0.47
CA LEU A 14 2.08 7.77 -0.74
C LEU A 14 0.88 6.82 -0.77
N MET A 15 1.01 5.66 -1.44
CA MET A 15 -0.05 4.64 -1.48
C MET A 15 -0.40 4.12 -0.08
N LEU A 16 0.61 3.84 0.75
CA LEU A 16 0.40 3.36 2.11
C LEU A 16 -0.26 4.42 2.99
N ARG A 17 0.14 5.68 2.84
CA ARG A 17 -0.49 6.78 3.57
C ARG A 17 -1.96 6.97 3.18
N GLN A 18 -2.27 6.80 1.90
CA GLN A 18 -3.64 6.86 1.40
C GLN A 18 -4.52 5.76 2.03
N ILE A 19 -4.00 4.53 2.11
CA ILE A 19 -4.67 3.39 2.75
C ILE A 19 -4.87 3.64 4.25
N GLU A 20 -3.85 4.13 4.96
CA GLU A 20 -3.94 4.49 6.38
C GLU A 20 -5.03 5.54 6.65
N VAL A 21 -5.13 6.57 5.81
CA VAL A 21 -6.17 7.61 5.93
C VAL A 21 -7.56 7.03 5.68
N GLN A 22 -7.73 6.23 4.62
CA GLN A 22 -9.02 5.60 4.29
C GLN A 22 -9.49 4.63 5.37
N THR A 23 -8.57 3.82 5.92
CA THR A 23 -8.89 2.90 7.01
C THR A 23 -9.18 3.63 8.32
N ALA A 24 -8.48 4.72 8.63
CA ALA A 24 -8.81 5.60 9.75
C ALA A 24 -10.19 6.26 9.61
N GLN A 25 -10.67 6.48 8.38
CA GLN A 25 -12.02 6.95 8.08
C GLN A 25 -13.09 5.84 8.17
N GLY A 26 -12.71 4.62 8.53
CA GLY A 26 -13.63 3.49 8.66
C GLY A 26 -13.89 2.72 7.36
N LYS A 27 -13.16 3.00 6.28
CA LYS A 27 -13.23 2.18 5.06
C LYS A 27 -12.54 0.83 5.29
N SER A 28 -13.08 -0.22 4.69
CA SER A 28 -12.45 -1.54 4.74
C SER A 28 -11.12 -1.55 3.99
N LEU A 29 -10.17 -2.35 4.47
CA LEU A 29 -8.84 -2.50 3.85
C LEU A 29 -8.92 -2.89 2.37
N ALA A 30 -9.83 -3.79 2.00
CA ALA A 30 -10.03 -4.21 0.62
C ALA A 30 -10.45 -3.04 -0.29
N LEU A 31 -11.34 -2.16 0.21
CA LEU A 31 -11.78 -0.99 -0.53
C LEU A 31 -10.66 0.06 -0.64
N ALA A 32 -9.92 0.29 0.45
CA ALA A 32 -8.79 1.22 0.49
C ALA A 32 -7.66 0.80 -0.48
N CYS A 33 -7.29 -0.49 -0.50
CA CYS A 33 -6.31 -1.03 -1.43
C CYS A 33 -6.77 -0.87 -2.89
N LYS A 34 -8.05 -1.15 -3.18
CA LYS A 34 -8.64 -0.97 -4.51
C LYS A 34 -8.63 0.50 -4.95
N GLU A 35 -9.00 1.42 -4.06
CA GLU A 35 -8.97 2.87 -4.31
C GLU A 35 -7.54 3.40 -4.52
N ALA A 36 -6.53 2.78 -3.89
CA ALA A 36 -5.13 3.14 -4.06
C ALA A 36 -4.47 2.54 -5.31
N ASP A 37 -5.21 1.82 -6.18
CA ASP A 37 -4.66 1.06 -7.31
C ASP A 37 -3.59 0.03 -6.86
N VAL A 38 -3.67 -0.42 -5.60
CA VAL A 38 -2.78 -1.41 -4.98
C VAL A 38 -3.49 -2.76 -4.97
N SER A 39 -2.90 -3.79 -5.58
CA SER A 39 -3.33 -5.16 -5.30
C SER A 39 -3.05 -5.50 -3.84
N GLU A 40 -4.01 -6.08 -3.14
CA GLU A 40 -3.89 -6.48 -1.72
C GLU A 40 -2.60 -7.28 -1.44
N GLN A 41 -2.17 -8.12 -2.40
CA GLN A 41 -0.89 -8.84 -2.33
C GLN A 41 0.35 -7.92 -2.22
N SER A 42 0.35 -6.78 -2.91
CA SER A 42 1.45 -5.81 -2.86
C SER A 42 1.45 -5.03 -1.54
N TYR A 43 0.27 -4.75 -0.98
CA TYR A 43 0.15 -4.15 0.35
C TYR A 43 0.77 -5.07 1.39
N VAL A 44 0.36 -6.35 1.40
CA VAL A 44 0.87 -7.37 2.31
C VAL A 44 2.40 -7.51 2.18
N MET A 45 2.93 -7.62 0.96
CA MET A 45 4.38 -7.76 0.74
C MET A 45 5.17 -6.50 1.18
N SER A 46 4.61 -5.31 0.98
CA SER A 46 5.21 -4.06 1.47
C SER A 46 5.15 -3.91 3.00
N ALA A 47 4.08 -4.37 3.63
CA ALA A 47 3.92 -4.36 5.08
C ALA A 47 4.93 -5.29 5.76
N TYR A 48 5.18 -6.47 5.16
CA TYR A 48 6.25 -7.36 5.62
C TYR A 48 7.64 -6.74 5.40
N ALA A 49 7.88 -6.05 4.28
CA ALA A 49 9.16 -5.38 4.05
C ALA A 49 9.50 -4.31 5.10
N LYS A 50 8.51 -3.53 5.58
CA LYS A 50 8.73 -2.58 6.67
C LYS A 50 9.07 -3.27 8.00
N LYS A 51 8.51 -4.45 8.26
CA LYS A 51 8.78 -5.21 9.49
C LYS A 51 10.19 -5.80 9.53
N SER A 52 10.80 -6.00 8.36
CA SER A 52 12.19 -6.48 8.23
C SER A 52 13.24 -5.37 8.32
N ALA A 53 12.85 -4.11 8.17
CA ALA A 53 13.76 -2.95 8.22
C ALA A 53 13.97 -2.39 9.66
N THR A 54 13.34 -3.01 10.66
CA THR A 54 13.50 -2.69 12.09
C THR A 54 14.34 -3.73 12.83
N ARG A 55 15.35 -4.32 12.16
CA ARG A 55 16.39 -5.13 12.82
C ARG A 55 17.78 -4.60 12.51
#